data_AF-A0AAU3WNK4-F1
#
_entry.id   AF-A0AAU3WNK4-F1
#
_cell.length_a   1.000
_cell.length_b   1.000
_cell.length_c   1.000
_cell.angle_alpha   90.00
_cell.angle_beta   90.00
_cell.angle_gamma   90.00
#
_symmetry.space_group_name_H-M   'P 1'
#
loop_
_entity.id
_entity.type
_entity.pdbx_description
1 polymer ?
#
loop_
_entity_poly.entity_id
_entity_poly.type
_entity_poly.pdbx_seq_one_letter_code
_entity_poly.pdbx_strand_id
1 'polypeptide(L)'
;MVMQVTGHHLQLVYVSRAGSLTGRHGPVEVGWSTELGNVSWIRDRSDVVGGCHEIGFVDGSWCSVQFMGQGWRRMAEAFPVRLSYLDRMPVGLGSAPSR
;
A
#
# COMPACT_ATOMS: atom_id res chain seq x y z
N MET A 1 -12.27 -3.55 4.14
CA MET A 1 -11.38 -3.21 3.01
C MET A 1 -10.14 -4.08 3.12
N VAL A 2 -9.66 -4.61 1.99
CA VAL A 2 -8.46 -5.43 1.90
C VAL A 2 -7.53 -4.76 0.90
N MET A 3 -6.27 -4.63 1.25
CA MET A 3 -5.23 -4.21 0.30
C MET A 3 -4.58 -5.47 -0.29
N GLN A 4 -4.44 -5.52 -1.61
CA GLN A 4 -3.89 -6.67 -2.32
C GLN A 4 -2.77 -6.22 -3.25
N VAL A 5 -1.66 -6.95 -3.22
CA VAL A 5 -0.61 -6.85 -4.24
C VAL A 5 -0.74 -8.06 -5.14
N THR A 6 -0.91 -7.80 -6.43
CA THR A 6 -0.87 -8.80 -7.49
C THR A 6 0.46 -8.67 -8.24
N GLY A 7 0.71 -9.52 -9.24
CA GLY A 7 1.91 -9.40 -10.06
C GLY A 7 2.08 -8.05 -10.78
N HIS A 8 0.98 -7.30 -10.97
CA HIS A 8 0.99 -6.05 -11.76
C HIS A 8 0.40 -4.85 -11.03
N HIS A 9 -0.42 -5.05 -10.00
CA HIS A 9 -1.18 -3.97 -9.38
C HIS A 9 -1.15 -4.03 -7.86
N LEU A 10 -1.16 -2.85 -7.24
CA LEU A 10 -1.59 -2.63 -5.87
C LEU A 10 -3.06 -2.17 -5.89
N GLN A 11 -3.92 -2.85 -5.14
CA GLN A 11 -5.38 -2.65 -5.17
C GLN A 11 -5.96 -2.51 -3.77
N LEU A 12 -6.93 -1.60 -3.64
CA LEU A 12 -7.80 -1.44 -2.47
C LEU A 12 -9.17 -2.01 -2.83
N VAL A 13 -9.56 -3.04 -2.11
CA VAL A 13 -10.73 -3.85 -2.42
C VAL A 13 -11.72 -3.80 -1.26
N TYR A 14 -12.96 -3.43 -1.57
CA TYR A 14 -14.08 -3.48 -0.66
C TYR A 14 -14.69 -4.87 -0.72
N VAL A 15 -14.55 -5.61 0.38
CA VAL A 15 -15.25 -6.88 0.57
C VAL A 15 -16.49 -6.58 1.39
N SER A 16 -17.66 -6.69 0.77
CA SER A 16 -18.92 -6.61 1.50
C SER A 16 -18.98 -7.78 2.49
N ARG A 17 -19.00 -7.49 3.80
CA ARG A 17 -19.36 -8.50 4.80
C ARG A 17 -20.86 -8.74 4.65
N ALA A 18 -21.25 -9.66 3.78
CA ALA A 18 -22.59 -10.21 3.85
C ALA A 18 -22.71 -10.84 5.24
N GLY A 19 -23.60 -10.29 6.08
CA GLY A 19 -23.94 -10.84 7.40
C GLY A 19 -24.67 -12.17 7.25
N SER A 20 -24.02 -13.14 6.63
CA SER A 20 -24.59 -14.45 6.33
C SER A 20 -24.22 -15.39 7.47
N LEU A 21 -25.25 -15.87 8.16
CA LEU A 21 -25.20 -17.06 9.02
C LEU A 21 -24.73 -18.33 8.27
N THR A 22 -24.44 -18.23 6.97
CA THR A 22 -24.02 -19.30 6.05
C THR A 22 -22.57 -19.18 5.57
N GLY A 23 -21.79 -18.20 6.07
CA GLY A 23 -20.34 -18.10 5.81
C GLY A 23 -19.93 -17.65 4.40
N ARG A 24 -20.86 -17.16 3.56
CA ARG A 24 -20.51 -16.66 2.22
C ARG A 24 -20.02 -15.21 2.29
N HIS A 25 -18.80 -14.98 1.81
CA HIS A 25 -18.27 -13.64 1.58
C HIS A 25 -19.13 -12.92 0.53
N GLY A 26 -19.47 -11.65 0.79
CA GLY A 26 -20.21 -10.82 -0.16
C GLY A 26 -19.36 -10.43 -1.37
N PRO A 27 -19.94 -9.68 -2.33
CA PRO A 27 -19.22 -9.24 -3.51
C PRO A 27 -17.96 -8.44 -3.14
N VAL A 28 -16.95 -8.63 -3.98
CA VAL A 28 -15.62 -8.04 -3.87
C VAL A 28 -15.51 -6.99 -4.97
N GLU A 29 -15.35 -5.73 -4.58
CA GLU A 29 -15.28 -4.60 -5.51
C GLU A 29 -13.94 -3.87 -5.38
N VAL A 30 -13.25 -3.64 -6.49
CA VAL A 30 -12.03 -2.83 -6.51
C VAL A 30 -12.42 -1.36 -6.46
N GLY A 31 -12.13 -0.71 -5.34
CA GLY A 31 -12.43 0.71 -5.16
C GLY A 31 -11.31 1.63 -5.64
N TRP A 32 -10.08 1.13 -5.67
CA TRP A 32 -8.91 1.84 -6.17
C TRP A 32 -7.83 0.85 -6.59
N SER A 33 -7.07 1.19 -7.62
CA SER A 33 -5.98 0.37 -8.15
C SER A 33 -4.91 1.26 -8.77
N THR A 34 -3.65 0.85 -8.65
CA THR A 34 -2.53 1.41 -9.40
C THR A 34 -1.60 0.30 -9.87
N GLU A 35 -0.87 0.51 -10.95
CA GLU A 35 0.19 -0.39 -11.36
C GLU A 35 1.31 -0.41 -10.31
N LEU A 36 1.89 -1.60 -10.08
CA LEU A 36 2.93 -1.78 -9.09
C LEU A 36 4.18 -0.94 -9.43
N GLY A 37 4.47 -0.74 -10.71
CA GLY A 37 5.55 0.11 -11.20
C GLY A 37 5.39 1.60 -10.87
N ASN A 38 4.18 2.05 -10.54
CA ASN A 38 3.93 3.43 -10.10
C ASN A 38 4.23 3.64 -8.62
N VAL A 39 4.43 2.57 -7.85
CA VAL A 39 4.80 2.65 -6.43
C VAL A 39 6.32 2.69 -6.33
N SER A 40 6.82 3.79 -5.76
CA SER A 40 8.25 4.03 -5.58
C SER A 40 8.77 3.47 -4.26
N TRP A 41 8.03 3.69 -3.17
CA TRP A 41 8.43 3.26 -1.83
C TRP A 41 7.21 3.05 -0.95
N ILE A 42 7.40 2.27 0.10
CA ILE A 42 6.45 2.10 1.19
C ILE A 42 7.14 2.33 2.52
N ARG A 43 6.40 2.84 3.50
CA ARG A 43 6.93 3.09 4.85
C ARG A 43 5.94 2.66 5.91
N ASP A 44 6.45 1.96 6.92
CA ASP A 44 5.70 1.69 8.15
C ASP A 44 5.83 2.87 9.12
N ARG A 45 4.70 3.43 9.56
CA ARG A 45 4.60 4.52 10.53
C ARG A 45 3.76 4.12 11.75
N SER A 46 3.67 2.82 12.01
CA SER A 46 2.93 2.27 13.15
C SER A 46 3.45 2.73 14.51
N ASP A 47 4.70 3.19 14.57
CA ASP A 47 5.34 3.81 15.72
C ASP A 47 4.78 5.22 16.04
N VAL A 48 4.29 5.93 15.02
CA VAL A 48 3.71 7.28 15.17
C VAL A 48 2.20 7.21 15.41
N VAL A 49 1.50 6.43 14.60
CA VAL A 49 0.08 6.11 14.77
C VAL A 49 -0.09 4.65 14.43
N GLY A 50 -0.57 3.85 15.40
CA GLY A 50 -0.73 2.41 15.22
C GLY A 50 -1.46 2.06 13.92
N GLY A 51 -0.85 1.18 13.11
CA GLY A 51 -1.37 0.74 11.82
C GLY A 51 -1.36 1.81 10.73
N CYS A 52 -0.65 2.93 10.90
CA CYS A 52 -0.46 3.91 9.84
C CYS A 52 0.70 3.49 8.94
N HIS A 53 0.46 3.54 7.63
CA HIS A 53 1.47 3.26 6.63
C HIS A 53 1.39 4.28 5.50
N GLU A 54 2.51 4.52 4.82
CA GLU A 54 2.62 5.46 3.72
C GLU A 54 3.03 4.75 2.43
N ILE A 55 2.50 5.24 1.31
CA ILE A 55 2.80 4.76 -0.03
C ILE A 55 3.21 5.98 -0.86
N GLY A 56 4.43 5.94 -1.40
CA GLY A 56 4.94 6.96 -2.29
C GLY A 56 4.92 6.52 -3.75
N PHE A 57 4.57 7.45 -4.63
CA PHE A 57 4.46 7.22 -6.05
C PHE A 57 5.63 7.84 -6.81
N VAL A 58 5.84 7.35 -8.04
CA VAL A 58 6.92 7.83 -8.93
C VAL A 58 6.80 9.31 -9.30
N ASP A 59 5.60 9.87 -9.25
CA ASP A 59 5.33 11.30 -9.49
C ASP A 59 5.68 12.20 -8.29
N GLY A 60 6.15 11.60 -7.19
CA GLY A 60 6.49 12.31 -5.95
C GLY A 60 5.30 12.57 -5.02
N SER A 61 4.07 12.23 -5.44
CA SER A 61 2.92 12.22 -4.53
C SER A 61 3.00 11.04 -3.56
N TRP A 62 2.26 11.13 -2.46
CA TRP A 62 2.16 10.06 -1.47
C TRP A 62 0.82 10.13 -0.75
N CYS A 63 0.39 9.00 -0.18
CA CYS A 63 -0.79 8.92 0.67
C CYS A 63 -0.53 8.09 1.92
N SER A 64 -1.35 8.32 2.95
CA SER A 64 -1.37 7.49 4.15
C SER A 64 -2.55 6.51 4.09
N VAL A 65 -2.31 5.28 4.50
CA VAL A 65 -3.31 4.23 4.62
C VAL A 65 -3.28 3.66 6.03
N GLN A 66 -4.45 3.42 6.60
CA GLN A 66 -4.55 2.83 7.93
C GLN A 66 -4.95 1.35 7.83
N PHE A 67 -4.06 0.47 8.27
CA PHE A 67 -4.27 -0.97 8.25
C PHE A 67 -3.92 -1.57 9.61
N MET A 68 -4.93 -1.92 10.40
CA MET A 68 -4.78 -2.42 11.76
C MET A 68 -4.42 -3.92 11.85
N GLY A 69 -3.74 -4.49 10.85
CA GLY A 69 -3.56 -5.94 10.73
C GLY A 69 -2.15 -6.39 10.33
N GLN A 70 -1.82 -7.64 10.66
CA GLN A 70 -0.52 -8.29 10.37
C GLN A 70 -0.20 -8.45 8.86
N GLY A 71 -1.16 -8.14 7.98
CA GLY A 71 -1.01 -8.28 6.52
C GLY A 71 0.01 -7.32 5.91
N TRP A 72 0.28 -6.18 6.56
CA TRP A 72 1.21 -5.16 6.04
C TRP A 72 2.62 -5.72 5.79
N ARG A 73 3.16 -6.49 6.74
CA ARG A 73 4.53 -7.02 6.62
C ARG A 73 4.73 -7.90 5.38
N ARG A 74 3.76 -8.79 5.09
CA ARG A 74 3.79 -9.64 3.90
C ARG A 74 3.57 -8.84 2.62
N MET A 75 2.70 -7.83 2.66
CA MET A 75 2.47 -6.95 1.52
C MET A 75 3.73 -6.15 1.19
N ALA A 76 4.40 -5.62 2.22
CA ALA A 76 5.63 -4.88 2.08
C ALA A 76 6.74 -5.70 1.41
N GLU A 77 6.67 -7.03 1.54
CA GLU A 77 7.64 -7.92 0.92
C GLU A 77 7.63 -7.90 -0.61
N ALA A 78 6.51 -7.53 -1.22
CA ALA A 78 6.35 -7.45 -2.67
C ALA A 78 6.98 -6.20 -3.29
N PHE A 79 7.48 -5.25 -2.49
CA PHE A 79 8.07 -4.00 -2.98
C PHE A 79 9.60 -4.01 -2.86
N PRO A 80 10.31 -3.49 -3.87
CA PRO A 80 11.77 -3.49 -3.92
C PRO A 80 12.41 -2.52 -2.92
N VAL A 81 11.72 -1.41 -2.61
CA VAL A 81 12.22 -0.38 -1.69
C VAL A 81 11.29 -0.26 -0.49
N ARG A 82 11.85 -0.53 0.69
CA ARG A 82 11.17 -0.40 1.98
C ARG A 82 11.91 0.64 2.80
N LEU A 83 11.18 1.64 3.25
CA LEU A 83 11.72 2.68 4.11
C LEU A 83 11.30 2.41 5.55
N SER A 84 12.24 2.62 6.46
CA SER A 84 12.00 2.79 7.88
C SER A 84 11.36 4.16 8.15
N TYR A 85 10.74 4.31 9.32
CA TYR A 85 10.23 5.60 9.80
C TYR A 85 11.33 6.66 9.95
N LEU A 86 12.59 6.22 10.17
CA LEU A 86 13.77 7.07 10.31
C LEU A 86 14.32 7.55 8.97
N ASP A 87 13.95 6.89 7.88
CA ASP A 87 14.46 7.27 6.57
C ASP A 87 13.79 8.56 6.13
N ARG A 88 14.62 9.56 5.76
CA ARG A 88 14.10 10.76 5.10
C ARG A 88 13.32 10.33 3.84
N MET A 89 12.21 11.03 3.57
CA MET A 89 11.51 10.93 2.29
C MET A 89 12.52 10.98 1.15
N PRO A 90 12.48 10.06 0.17
CA PRO A 90 13.27 10.19 -1.04
C PRO A 90 12.88 11.51 -1.69
N VAL A 91 13.81 12.47 -1.67
CA VAL A 91 13.60 13.76 -2.32
C VAL A 91 13.87 13.53 -3.80
N GLY A 92 12.81 13.32 -4.58
CA GLY A 92 12.86 13.24 -6.04
C GLY A 92 13.38 11.92 -6.61
N LEU A 93 12.47 11.12 -7.17
CA LEU A 93 12.78 10.29 -8.34
C LEU A 93 12.49 11.03 -9.66
N GLY A 94 12.30 12.35 -9.60
CA GLY A 94 12.22 13.24 -10.75
C GLY A 94 13.52 13.99 -10.97
N SER A 95 14.64 13.31 -11.17
CA SER A 95 15.87 13.82 -11.79
C SER A 95 16.87 12.67 -11.93
N ALA A 96 16.85 11.97 -13.06
CA ALA A 96 18.04 11.26 -13.50
C ALA A 96 19.14 12.31 -13.73
N PRO A 97 20.37 12.15 -13.21
CA PRO A 97 21.48 12.96 -13.65
C PRO A 97 21.76 12.61 -15.11
N SER A 98 21.66 13.60 -16.00
CA SER A 98 22.16 13.49 -17.37
C SER A 98 23.65 13.17 -17.32
N ARG A 99 24.03 12.07 -17.98
CA ARG A 99 25.37 11.85 -18.51
C ARG A 99 25.23 11.34 -19.93
#